data_AF-W9NLQ8-F1
#
_entry.id   AF-W9NLQ8-F1
#
_cell.length_a   1.000
_cell.length_b   1.000
_cell.length_c   1.000
_cell.angle_alpha   90.00
_cell.angle_beta   90.00
_cell.angle_gamma   90.00
#
_symmetry.space_group_name_H-M   'P 1'
#
loop_
_entity.id
_entity.type
_entity.pdbx_description
1 polymer ?
#
loop_
_entity_poly.entity_id
_entity_poly.type
_entity_poly.pdbx_seq_one_letter_code
_entity_poly.pdbx_strand_id
1 'polypeptide(L)'
;MSHSRQSSSFGAESLVDLAESELKHLSASVDKIETMTIDGTVFPLDAFSLDHHHDLFYFPPGETRLEVSLLSWAAYKGLNEVIYALIGISKDSHHFQDHLDDALFLAHFANHKDTADLLMDFGANPGRKSRSNGLHGAVRRRHMSQIKLYIQDFGVPVDVEDGDFATPVMYAMQLEYPYDLETISNLFFLGADPRHEFGDEGWSYAQYALAIGKKHLAKWLEVKRAEAEAKAKLNARTTPTSSRESSCTIGRD
;
A
#
# COMPACT_ATOMS: atom_id res chain seq x y z
N MET A 1 -47.71 -33.33 44.90
CA MET A 1 -47.51 -32.31 43.85
C MET A 1 -46.03 -32.01 43.76
N SER A 2 -45.30 -32.75 42.93
CA SER A 2 -43.89 -32.51 42.63
C SER A 2 -43.80 -31.66 41.37
N HIS A 3 -43.58 -30.36 41.54
CA HIS A 3 -43.24 -29.50 40.42
C HIS A 3 -41.84 -29.87 39.95
N SER A 4 -41.76 -30.60 38.83
CA SER A 4 -40.55 -30.72 38.03
C SER A 4 -40.15 -29.33 37.59
N ARG A 5 -39.12 -28.77 38.22
CA ARG A 5 -38.38 -27.63 37.65
C ARG A 5 -37.72 -28.15 36.38
N GLN A 6 -38.38 -27.95 35.25
CA GLN A 6 -37.68 -27.85 33.98
C GLN A 6 -36.79 -26.62 34.08
N SER A 7 -35.57 -26.79 34.61
CA SER A 7 -34.53 -25.82 34.31
C SER A 7 -34.23 -26.01 32.84
N SER A 8 -34.72 -25.10 32.00
CA SER A 8 -34.18 -24.89 30.67
C SER A 8 -32.74 -24.42 30.86
N SER A 9 -31.82 -25.37 31.08
CA SER A 9 -30.42 -25.07 30.89
C SER A 9 -30.32 -24.68 29.41
N PHE A 10 -29.94 -23.44 29.14
CA PHE A 10 -29.30 -23.10 27.88
C PHE A 10 -28.12 -24.08 27.74
N GLY A 11 -28.37 -25.23 27.10
CA GLY A 11 -27.42 -26.33 27.00
C GLY A 11 -26.31 -25.94 26.04
N ALA A 12 -25.16 -26.63 26.13
CA ALA A 12 -24.04 -26.40 25.23
C ALA A 12 -24.47 -26.47 23.75
N GLU A 13 -25.39 -27.38 23.39
CA GLU A 13 -25.97 -27.50 22.04
C GLU A 13 -26.66 -26.22 21.57
N SER A 14 -27.51 -25.60 22.41
CA SER A 14 -28.19 -24.34 22.08
C SER A 14 -27.21 -23.19 21.83
N LEU A 15 -26.10 -23.15 22.58
CA LEU A 15 -25.04 -22.15 22.37
C LEU A 15 -24.26 -22.41 21.08
N VAL A 16 -24.04 -23.68 20.71
CA VAL A 16 -23.40 -24.06 19.44
C VAL A 16 -24.30 -23.69 18.26
N ASP A 17 -25.59 -24.04 18.32
CA ASP A 17 -26.56 -23.70 17.26
C ASP A 17 -26.66 -22.19 17.05
N LEU A 18 -26.64 -21.41 18.15
CA LEU A 18 -26.63 -19.95 18.08
C LEU A 18 -25.36 -19.44 17.39
N ALA A 19 -24.18 -19.97 17.75
CA ALA A 19 -22.92 -19.58 17.12
C ALA A 19 -22.89 -19.93 15.63
N GLU A 20 -23.38 -21.11 15.24
CA GLU A 20 -23.47 -21.52 13.83
C GLU A 20 -24.40 -20.58 13.03
N SER A 21 -25.55 -20.21 13.61
CA SER A 21 -26.48 -19.28 12.99
C SER A 21 -25.85 -17.89 12.76
N GLU A 22 -25.15 -17.35 13.76
CA GLU A 22 -24.47 -16.05 13.65
C GLU A 22 -23.33 -16.10 12.63
N LEU A 23 -22.51 -17.15 12.63
CA LEU A 23 -21.43 -17.33 11.65
C LEU A 23 -21.97 -17.45 10.23
N LYS A 24 -23.10 -18.14 10.03
CA LYS A 24 -23.75 -18.23 8.72
C LYS A 24 -24.28 -16.87 8.24
N HIS A 25 -24.86 -16.08 9.14
CA HIS A 25 -25.32 -14.74 8.82
C HIS A 25 -24.15 -13.80 8.45
N LEU A 26 -23.05 -13.87 9.19
CA LEU A 26 -21.82 -13.14 8.89
C LEU A 26 -21.20 -13.60 7.56
N SER A 27 -21.14 -14.92 7.31
CA SER A 27 -20.62 -15.52 6.07
C SER A 27 -21.37 -15.01 4.84
N ALA A 28 -22.70 -14.81 4.93
CA ALA A 28 -23.49 -14.23 3.84
C ALA A 28 -23.19 -12.74 3.56
N SER A 29 -22.40 -12.08 4.42
CA SER A 29 -22.09 -10.65 4.33
C SER A 29 -20.59 -10.35 4.18
N VAL A 30 -19.73 -11.38 4.06
CA VAL A 30 -18.26 -11.18 4.00
C VAL A 30 -17.79 -10.38 2.79
N ASP A 31 -18.56 -10.42 1.71
CA ASP A 31 -18.28 -9.69 0.47
C ASP A 31 -18.97 -8.33 0.39
N LYS A 32 -19.75 -7.96 1.41
CA LYS A 32 -20.35 -6.62 1.45
C LYS A 32 -19.25 -5.60 1.72
N ILE A 33 -19.28 -4.56 0.91
CA ILE A 33 -18.49 -3.35 1.09
C ILE A 33 -19.37 -2.29 1.76
N GLU A 34 -18.77 -1.56 2.69
CA GLU A 34 -19.40 -0.45 3.40
C GLU A 34 -18.55 0.81 3.22
N THR A 35 -19.19 1.97 3.14
CA THR A 35 -18.48 3.24 3.03
C THR A 35 -17.86 3.63 4.37
N MET A 36 -16.55 3.80 4.40
CA MET A 36 -15.79 4.40 5.49
C MET A 36 -15.35 5.81 5.11
N THR A 37 -15.61 6.79 5.97
CA THR A 37 -15.06 8.15 5.84
C THR A 37 -13.85 8.29 6.74
N ILE A 38 -12.73 8.72 6.16
CA ILE A 38 -11.47 9.03 6.86
C ILE A 38 -11.18 10.51 6.67
N ASP A 39 -10.86 11.21 7.76
CA ASP A 39 -10.50 12.63 7.68
C ASP A 39 -9.17 12.82 6.93
N GLY A 40 -9.17 13.78 6.02
CA GLY A 40 -8.01 14.15 5.19
C GLY A 40 -7.73 13.19 4.04
N THR A 41 -6.49 13.27 3.54
CA THR A 41 -6.00 12.55 2.36
C THR A 41 -5.48 11.16 2.72
N VAL A 42 -6.09 10.11 2.13
CA VAL A 42 -5.57 8.73 2.19
C VAL A 42 -4.63 8.45 1.01
N PHE A 43 -5.06 8.76 -0.21
CA PHE A 43 -4.29 8.58 -1.44
C PHE A 43 -3.60 9.89 -1.82
N PRO A 44 -2.26 9.93 -1.90
CA PRO A 44 -1.53 11.19 -1.98
C PRO A 44 -1.82 11.99 -3.25
N LEU A 45 -2.15 11.31 -4.36
CA LEU A 45 -2.43 11.97 -5.63
C LEU A 45 -3.82 12.63 -5.71
N ASP A 46 -4.78 12.22 -4.88
CA ASP A 46 -6.10 12.88 -4.76
C ASP A 46 -6.00 14.33 -4.28
N ALA A 47 -4.89 14.70 -3.64
CA ALA A 47 -4.65 16.05 -3.19
C ALA A 47 -4.14 16.98 -4.30
N PHE A 48 -4.01 16.50 -5.53
CA PHE A 48 -3.49 17.27 -6.65
C PHE A 48 -4.50 17.39 -7.78
N SER A 49 -4.44 18.52 -8.48
CA SER A 49 -5.21 18.76 -9.69
C SER A 49 -4.40 19.63 -10.64
N LEU A 50 -4.70 19.52 -11.92
CA LEU A 50 -4.13 20.39 -12.94
C LEU A 50 -5.12 21.51 -13.27
N ASP A 51 -4.62 22.72 -13.47
CA ASP A 51 -5.44 23.79 -14.01
C ASP A 51 -5.50 23.75 -15.55
N HIS A 52 -6.10 24.76 -16.16
CA HIS A 52 -6.22 24.90 -17.62
C HIS A 52 -4.88 25.18 -18.33
N HIS A 53 -3.84 25.54 -17.58
CA HIS A 53 -2.47 25.69 -18.05
C HIS A 53 -1.62 24.43 -17.81
N HIS A 54 -2.25 23.36 -17.29
CA HIS A 54 -1.59 22.12 -16.86
C HIS A 54 -0.63 22.32 -15.67
N ASP A 55 -0.77 23.42 -14.92
CA ASP A 55 0.04 23.65 -13.73
C ASP A 55 -0.48 22.81 -12.55
N LEU A 56 0.46 22.28 -11.75
CA LEU A 56 0.16 21.41 -10.61
C LEU A 56 -0.29 22.21 -9.37
N PHE A 57 -1.53 21.98 -8.93
CA PHE A 57 -2.09 22.57 -7.71
C PHE A 57 -2.24 21.53 -6.61
N TYR A 58 -1.93 21.93 -5.37
CA TYR A 58 -2.16 21.13 -4.17
C TYR A 58 -3.41 21.63 -3.43
N PHE A 59 -4.45 20.79 -3.41
CA PHE A 59 -5.72 21.03 -2.72
C PHE A 59 -6.20 19.72 -2.08
N PRO A 60 -5.70 19.39 -0.87
CA PRO A 60 -6.01 18.11 -0.24
C PRO A 60 -7.50 18.02 0.13
N PRO A 61 -8.15 16.87 -0.09
CA PRO A 61 -9.52 16.66 0.35
C PRO A 61 -9.64 16.72 1.88
N GLY A 62 -10.74 17.28 2.37
CA GLY A 62 -11.05 17.31 3.80
C GLY A 62 -11.44 15.94 4.36
N GLU A 63 -11.97 15.07 3.52
CA GLU A 63 -12.32 13.68 3.83
C GLU A 63 -12.05 12.79 2.61
N THR A 64 -11.64 11.54 2.85
CA THR A 64 -11.59 10.48 1.85
C THR A 64 -12.66 9.44 2.17
N ARG A 65 -13.43 9.03 1.15
CA ARG A 65 -14.43 7.96 1.27
C ARG A 65 -13.90 6.70 0.61
N LEU A 66 -13.91 5.60 1.36
CA LEU A 66 -13.43 4.30 0.92
C LEU A 66 -14.57 3.29 0.98
N GLU A 67 -14.69 2.46 -0.04
CA GLU A 67 -15.51 1.25 0.02
C GLU A 67 -14.65 0.13 0.60
N VAL A 68 -15.01 -0.37 1.78
CA VAL A 68 -14.17 -1.33 2.51
C VAL A 68 -14.97 -2.56 2.93
N SER A 69 -14.32 -3.72 2.88
CA SER A 69 -14.90 -4.96 3.41
C SER A 69 -14.96 -4.95 4.93
N LEU A 70 -15.72 -5.87 5.52
CA LEU A 70 -15.71 -6.12 6.97
C LEU A 70 -14.29 -6.43 7.50
N LEU A 71 -13.48 -7.17 6.74
CA LEU A 71 -12.11 -7.50 7.11
C LEU A 71 -11.23 -6.26 7.16
N SER A 72 -11.33 -5.42 6.13
CA SER A 72 -10.61 -4.15 6.01
C SER A 72 -11.04 -3.17 7.11
N TRP A 73 -12.32 -3.14 7.48
CA TRP A 73 -12.83 -2.35 8.60
C TRP A 73 -12.27 -2.83 9.95
N ALA A 74 -12.28 -4.14 10.19
CA ALA A 74 -11.71 -4.72 11.41
C ALA A 74 -10.20 -4.41 11.54
N ALA A 75 -9.47 -4.46 10.42
CA ALA A 75 -8.06 -4.11 10.35
C ALA A 75 -7.79 -2.62 10.63
N TYR A 76 -8.59 -1.72 10.06
CA TYR A 76 -8.53 -0.29 10.38
C TYR A 76 -8.80 0.01 11.86
N LYS A 77 -9.56 -0.84 12.57
CA LYS A 77 -9.85 -0.72 14.00
C LYS A 77 -8.91 -1.52 14.91
N GLY A 78 -8.00 -2.33 14.35
CA GLY A 78 -7.08 -3.17 15.10
C GLY A 78 -7.75 -4.34 15.84
N LEU A 79 -8.87 -4.85 15.36
CA LEU A 79 -9.68 -5.88 16.02
C LEU A 79 -9.20 -7.29 15.65
N ASN A 80 -8.08 -7.73 16.23
CA ASN A 80 -7.41 -8.98 15.86
C ASN A 80 -8.29 -10.23 16.02
N GLU A 81 -9.07 -10.34 17.09
CA GLU A 81 -9.97 -11.47 17.33
C GLU A 81 -11.08 -11.54 16.27
N VAL A 82 -11.58 -10.39 15.82
CA VAL A 82 -12.56 -10.29 14.74
C VAL A 82 -11.93 -10.70 13.42
N ILE A 83 -10.68 -10.29 13.16
CA ILE A 83 -9.92 -10.69 11.97
C ILE A 83 -9.75 -12.21 11.91
N TYR A 84 -9.39 -12.86 13.01
CA TYR A 84 -9.33 -14.33 13.09
C TYR A 84 -10.65 -14.99 12.68
N ALA A 85 -11.77 -14.50 13.23
CA ALA A 85 -13.10 -15.04 12.92
C ALA A 85 -13.49 -14.80 11.45
N LEU A 86 -13.31 -13.57 10.95
CA LEU A 86 -13.61 -13.19 9.57
C LEU A 86 -12.79 -14.00 8.58
N ILE A 87 -11.49 -14.17 8.81
CA ILE A 87 -10.64 -15.00 7.95
C ILE A 87 -11.12 -16.44 7.94
N GLY A 88 -11.61 -16.98 9.06
CA GLY A 88 -12.19 -18.32 9.12
C GLY A 88 -13.39 -18.51 8.20
N ILE A 89 -14.27 -17.51 8.10
CA ILE A 89 -15.52 -17.58 7.32
C ILE A 89 -15.39 -17.05 5.88
N SER A 90 -14.32 -16.32 5.56
CA SER A 90 -14.14 -15.67 4.25
C SER A 90 -13.26 -16.46 3.28
N LYS A 91 -12.64 -17.58 3.67
CA LYS A 91 -11.64 -18.29 2.84
C LYS A 91 -12.16 -18.74 1.48
N ASP A 92 -13.45 -19.06 1.39
CA ASP A 92 -14.08 -19.53 0.17
C ASP A 92 -14.57 -18.39 -0.75
N SER A 93 -14.49 -17.13 -0.29
CA SER A 93 -14.84 -15.96 -1.10
C SER A 93 -13.84 -15.73 -2.22
N HIS A 94 -14.33 -15.40 -3.41
CA HIS A 94 -13.51 -14.98 -4.54
C HIS A 94 -12.81 -13.63 -4.31
N HIS A 95 -13.29 -12.81 -3.37
CA HIS A 95 -12.70 -11.52 -3.01
C HIS A 95 -11.78 -11.59 -1.78
N PHE A 96 -11.59 -12.77 -1.20
CA PHE A 96 -10.84 -12.95 0.04
C PHE A 96 -9.46 -12.29 0.01
N GLN A 97 -8.66 -12.56 -1.03
CA GLN A 97 -7.32 -12.00 -1.13
C GLN A 97 -7.34 -10.48 -1.31
N ASP A 98 -8.30 -9.94 -2.07
CA ASP A 98 -8.42 -8.49 -2.26
C ASP A 98 -8.74 -7.79 -0.93
N HIS A 99 -9.67 -8.36 -0.15
CA HIS A 99 -9.99 -7.86 1.20
C HIS A 99 -8.82 -7.97 2.16
N LEU A 100 -8.05 -9.07 2.08
CA LEU A 100 -6.89 -9.30 2.93
C LEU A 100 -5.77 -8.30 2.64
N ASP A 101 -5.53 -8.00 1.37
CA ASP A 101 -4.50 -7.04 0.94
C ASP A 101 -4.89 -5.59 1.30
N ASP A 102 -6.17 -5.22 1.13
CA ASP A 102 -6.70 -3.94 1.61
C ASP A 102 -6.59 -3.78 3.12
N ALA A 103 -6.93 -4.85 3.84
CA ALA A 103 -6.84 -4.88 5.29
C ALA A 103 -5.40 -4.59 5.75
N LEU A 104 -4.39 -5.12 5.04
CA LEU A 104 -2.99 -4.84 5.37
C LEU A 104 -2.64 -3.36 5.17
N PHE A 105 -3.06 -2.76 4.04
CA PHE A 105 -2.90 -1.32 3.83
C PHE A 105 -3.54 -0.51 4.95
N LEU A 106 -4.80 -0.80 5.30
CA LEU A 106 -5.55 -0.06 6.32
C LEU A 106 -5.04 -0.29 7.74
N ALA A 107 -4.58 -1.49 8.10
CA ALA A 107 -3.94 -1.75 9.39
C ALA A 107 -2.71 -0.87 9.57
N HIS A 108 -1.85 -0.80 8.55
CA HIS A 108 -0.75 0.14 8.56
C HIS A 108 -1.22 1.57 8.58
N PHE A 109 -2.16 1.97 7.72
CA PHE A 109 -2.68 3.33 7.68
C PHE A 109 -3.29 3.76 9.01
N ALA A 110 -3.86 2.85 9.81
CA ALA A 110 -4.38 3.11 11.15
C ALA A 110 -3.33 2.94 12.27
N ASN A 111 -2.07 2.69 11.94
CA ASN A 111 -0.96 2.48 12.88
C ASN A 111 -1.14 1.23 13.78
N HIS A 112 -1.82 0.21 13.28
CA HIS A 112 -2.00 -1.10 13.94
C HIS A 112 -0.95 -2.10 13.44
N LYS A 113 0.27 -2.00 13.96
CA LYS A 113 1.40 -2.84 13.54
C LYS A 113 1.16 -4.34 13.80
N ASP A 114 0.69 -4.70 14.99
CA ASP A 114 0.41 -6.10 15.34
C ASP A 114 -0.67 -6.71 14.45
N THR A 115 -1.66 -5.89 14.06
CA THR A 115 -2.70 -6.29 13.09
C THR A 115 -2.13 -6.50 11.70
N ALA A 116 -1.20 -5.66 11.26
CA ALA A 116 -0.53 -5.84 9.98
C ALA A 116 0.33 -7.10 9.96
N ASP A 117 1.08 -7.37 11.04
CA ASP A 117 1.86 -8.61 11.18
C ASP A 117 0.93 -9.85 11.16
N LEU A 118 -0.23 -9.78 11.84
CA LEU A 118 -1.26 -10.82 11.78
C LEU A 118 -1.78 -11.07 10.35
N LEU A 119 -2.05 -10.00 9.59
CA LEU A 119 -2.54 -10.12 8.22
C LEU A 119 -1.48 -10.71 7.28
N MET A 120 -0.20 -10.39 7.52
CA MET A 120 0.92 -11.03 6.83
C MET A 120 0.99 -12.53 7.13
N ASP A 121 0.78 -12.95 8.39
CA ASP A 121 0.72 -14.37 8.76
C ASP A 121 -0.42 -15.12 8.03
N PHE A 122 -1.48 -14.41 7.66
CA PHE A 122 -2.58 -14.94 6.86
C PHE A 122 -2.36 -14.87 5.34
N GLY A 123 -1.21 -14.37 4.88
CA GLY A 123 -0.86 -14.34 3.47
C GLY A 123 -1.30 -13.09 2.73
N ALA A 124 -1.49 -11.96 3.42
CA ALA A 124 -1.67 -10.67 2.75
C ALA A 124 -0.46 -10.36 1.85
N ASN A 125 -0.71 -9.81 0.67
CA ASN A 125 0.32 -9.37 -0.27
C ASN A 125 0.71 -7.91 0.01
N PRO A 126 1.92 -7.63 0.52
CA PRO A 126 2.35 -6.27 0.85
C PRO A 126 2.65 -5.40 -0.39
N GLY A 127 2.69 -5.98 -1.59
CA GLY A 127 3.14 -5.33 -2.82
C GLY A 127 2.22 -5.53 -4.00
N ARG A 128 0.91 -5.67 -3.78
CA ARG A 128 -0.08 -5.74 -4.88
C ARG A 128 0.05 -4.51 -5.77
N LYS A 129 0.23 -4.72 -7.06
CA LYS A 129 0.35 -3.65 -8.06
C LYS A 129 -1.00 -3.04 -8.39
N SER A 130 -0.99 -1.76 -8.79
CA SER A 130 -2.19 -1.02 -9.23
C SER A 130 -3.30 -0.98 -8.17
N ARG A 131 -2.89 -1.03 -6.89
CA ARG A 131 -3.74 -0.93 -5.71
C ARG A 131 -2.90 -0.45 -4.53
N SER A 132 -3.47 0.35 -3.65
CA SER A 132 -2.80 0.68 -2.39
C SER A 132 -2.56 -0.59 -1.61
N ASN A 133 -1.36 -0.75 -1.04
CA ASN A 133 -0.86 -2.03 -0.53
C ASN A 133 -0.09 -1.84 0.78
N GLY A 134 0.35 -2.95 1.38
CA GLY A 134 1.09 -2.93 2.64
C GLY A 134 2.29 -1.98 2.64
N LEU A 135 3.08 -1.93 1.56
CA LEU A 135 4.24 -1.03 1.48
C LEU A 135 3.82 0.45 1.51
N HIS A 136 2.78 0.83 0.76
CA HIS A 136 2.22 2.19 0.79
C HIS A 136 1.80 2.60 2.21
N GLY A 137 1.02 1.74 2.89
CA GLY A 137 0.55 1.99 4.26
C GLY A 137 1.70 2.07 5.26
N ALA A 138 2.66 1.13 5.19
CA ALA A 138 3.82 1.08 6.07
C ALA A 138 4.68 2.35 5.95
N VAL A 139 4.86 2.85 4.73
CA VAL A 139 5.56 4.12 4.48
C VAL A 139 4.81 5.30 5.08
N ARG A 140 3.48 5.39 4.87
CA ARG A 140 2.65 6.49 5.41
C ARG A 140 2.69 6.61 6.94
N ARG A 141 2.97 5.51 7.65
CA ARG A 141 3.17 5.49 9.12
C ARG A 141 4.60 5.24 9.57
N ARG A 142 5.57 5.22 8.64
CA ARG A 142 7.00 5.03 8.91
C ARG A 142 7.32 3.74 9.67
N HIS A 143 6.63 2.66 9.37
CA HIS A 143 6.94 1.34 9.91
C HIS A 143 8.21 0.78 9.24
N MET A 144 9.38 1.34 9.59
CA MET A 144 10.66 1.05 8.93
C MET A 144 11.05 -0.43 8.92
N SER A 145 10.67 -1.19 9.96
CA SER A 145 10.86 -2.64 9.98
C SER A 145 10.05 -3.34 8.88
N GLN A 146 8.79 -2.97 8.70
CA GLN A 146 7.91 -3.53 7.68
C GLN A 146 8.30 -3.07 6.28
N ILE A 147 8.70 -1.80 6.10
CA ILE A 147 9.21 -1.30 4.82
C ILE A 147 10.40 -2.14 4.35
N LYS A 148 11.38 -2.38 5.24
CA LYS A 148 12.55 -3.21 4.92
C LYS A 148 12.17 -4.66 4.67
N LEU A 149 11.33 -5.25 5.54
CA LEU A 149 10.82 -6.61 5.39
C LEU A 149 10.16 -6.81 4.01
N TYR A 150 9.25 -5.92 3.62
CA TYR A 150 8.50 -6.06 2.37
C TYR A 150 9.39 -5.93 1.13
N ILE A 151 10.32 -4.97 1.14
CA ILE A 151 11.21 -4.76 0.00
C ILE A 151 12.27 -5.87 -0.11
N GLN A 152 12.90 -6.22 1.01
CA GLN A 152 14.08 -7.09 1.02
C GLN A 152 13.72 -8.57 1.08
N ASP A 153 12.73 -8.94 1.88
CA ASP A 153 12.42 -10.35 2.17
C ASP A 153 11.24 -10.83 1.32
N PHE A 154 10.25 -9.98 1.07
CA PHE A 154 9.12 -10.29 0.18
C PHE A 154 9.34 -9.84 -1.28
N GLY A 155 10.43 -9.12 -1.57
CA GLY A 155 10.78 -8.70 -2.92
C GLY A 155 9.80 -7.71 -3.55
N VAL A 156 9.07 -6.94 -2.74
CA VAL A 156 8.16 -5.91 -3.24
C VAL A 156 8.97 -4.83 -3.97
N PRO A 157 8.62 -4.48 -5.23
CA PRO A 157 9.26 -3.37 -5.93
C PRO A 157 9.12 -2.07 -5.14
N VAL A 158 10.22 -1.34 -4.93
CA VAL A 158 10.22 -0.11 -4.11
C VAL A 158 9.34 0.99 -4.71
N ASP A 159 9.31 1.06 -6.05
CA ASP A 159 8.45 1.98 -6.81
C ASP A 159 7.14 1.29 -7.26
N VAL A 160 6.60 0.36 -6.47
CA VAL A 160 5.27 -0.22 -6.76
C VAL A 160 4.24 0.89 -6.81
N GLU A 161 3.42 0.92 -7.85
CA GLU A 161 2.37 1.93 -8.00
C GLU A 161 1.04 1.42 -7.43
N ASP A 162 0.31 2.30 -6.77
CA ASP A 162 -1.09 2.07 -6.41
C ASP A 162 -2.05 2.25 -7.61
N GLY A 163 -3.35 2.27 -7.35
CA GLY A 163 -4.37 2.40 -8.40
C GLY A 163 -4.34 3.74 -9.15
N ASP A 164 -3.76 4.78 -8.53
CA ASP A 164 -3.67 6.14 -9.06
C ASP A 164 -2.24 6.48 -9.50
N PHE A 165 -1.40 5.46 -9.68
CA PHE A 165 0.02 5.58 -10.04
C PHE A 165 0.91 6.20 -8.95
N ALA A 166 0.44 6.34 -7.71
CA ALA A 166 1.26 6.84 -6.63
C ALA A 166 2.25 5.77 -6.16
N THR A 167 3.50 6.15 -5.96
CA THR A 167 4.54 5.29 -5.40
C THR A 167 4.63 5.45 -3.88
N PRO A 168 5.37 4.58 -3.15
CA PRO A 168 5.62 4.76 -1.73
C PRO A 168 6.30 6.09 -1.40
N VAL A 169 7.12 6.64 -2.30
CA VAL A 169 7.73 7.98 -2.12
C VAL A 169 6.64 9.06 -2.05
N MET A 170 5.57 8.98 -2.84
CA MET A 170 4.44 9.91 -2.76
C MET A 170 3.71 9.83 -1.40
N TYR A 171 3.53 8.63 -0.86
CA TYR A 171 2.98 8.45 0.49
C TYR A 171 3.89 9.03 1.58
N ALA A 172 5.22 8.92 1.42
CA ALA A 172 6.18 9.52 2.35
C ALA A 172 6.14 11.05 2.33
N MET A 173 5.79 11.69 1.21
CA MET A 173 5.63 13.15 1.13
C MET A 173 4.49 13.69 1.99
N GLN A 174 3.57 12.86 2.45
CA GLN A 174 2.48 13.26 3.35
C GLN A 174 2.93 13.35 4.82
N LEU A 175 4.16 12.93 5.15
CA LEU A 175 4.73 13.03 6.49
C LEU A 175 5.22 14.45 6.77
N GLU A 176 5.28 14.88 8.03
CA GLU A 176 5.88 16.17 8.38
C GLU A 176 7.41 16.10 8.38
N TYR A 177 8.07 17.26 8.26
CA TYR A 177 9.52 17.36 8.44
C TYR A 177 9.92 16.99 9.88
N PRO A 178 11.02 16.25 10.12
CA PRO A 178 12.01 15.76 9.14
C PRO A 178 11.69 14.37 8.56
N TYR A 179 10.54 13.81 8.91
CA TYR A 179 10.22 12.41 8.71
C TYR A 179 9.95 12.04 7.25
N ASP A 180 9.44 12.98 6.44
CA ASP A 180 9.35 12.83 4.99
C ASP A 180 10.73 12.59 4.38
N LEU A 181 11.68 13.49 4.65
CA LEU A 181 13.04 13.42 4.12
C LEU A 181 13.77 12.15 4.58
N GLU A 182 13.66 11.80 5.87
CA GLU A 182 14.24 10.54 6.38
C GLU A 182 13.67 9.31 5.67
N THR A 183 12.35 9.26 5.50
CA THR A 183 11.68 8.11 4.91
C THR A 183 12.00 7.99 3.42
N ILE A 184 11.95 9.10 2.67
CA ILE A 184 12.30 9.13 1.24
C ILE A 184 13.78 8.77 1.04
N SER A 185 14.68 9.27 1.89
CA SER A 185 16.09 8.89 1.87
C SER A 185 16.30 7.39 2.05
N ASN A 186 15.55 6.76 2.97
CA ASN A 186 15.57 5.31 3.13
C ASN A 186 15.02 4.57 1.90
N LEU A 187 13.93 5.05 1.29
CA LEU A 187 13.39 4.45 0.07
C LEU A 187 14.38 4.54 -1.10
N PHE A 188 15.05 5.68 -1.30
CA PHE A 188 16.11 5.82 -2.30
C PHE A 188 17.30 4.90 -2.01
N PHE A 189 17.69 4.75 -0.74
CA PHE A 189 18.71 3.78 -0.35
C PHE A 189 18.30 2.33 -0.66
N LEU A 190 17.00 2.02 -0.52
CA LEU A 190 16.43 0.71 -0.84
C LEU A 190 16.20 0.49 -2.35
N GLY A 191 16.36 1.53 -3.18
CA GLY A 191 16.36 1.40 -4.64
C GLY A 191 15.21 2.10 -5.36
N ALA A 192 14.40 2.93 -4.69
CA ALA A 192 13.44 3.80 -5.37
C ALA A 192 14.16 4.75 -6.33
N ASP A 193 13.63 4.90 -7.55
CA ASP A 193 14.20 5.76 -8.58
C ASP A 193 13.82 7.24 -8.32
N PRO A 194 14.79 8.12 -7.99
CA PRO A 194 14.49 9.53 -7.77
C PRO A 194 14.09 10.29 -9.05
N ARG A 195 14.15 9.63 -10.22
CA ARG A 195 13.78 10.19 -11.52
C ARG A 195 12.36 9.83 -11.97
N HIS A 196 11.59 9.14 -11.13
CA HIS A 196 10.20 8.79 -11.46
C HIS A 196 9.37 10.04 -11.80
N GLU A 197 8.51 9.91 -12.80
CA GLU A 197 7.67 10.97 -13.35
C GLU A 197 6.20 10.50 -13.39
N PHE A 198 5.26 11.42 -13.14
CA PHE A 198 3.83 11.14 -13.01
C PHE A 198 3.02 11.91 -14.04
N GLY A 199 1.98 11.26 -14.56
CA GLY A 199 1.06 11.84 -15.54
C GLY A 199 1.71 12.10 -16.90
N ASP A 200 0.90 12.57 -17.86
CA ASP A 200 1.34 12.81 -19.24
C ASP A 200 2.36 13.96 -19.35
N GLU A 201 2.32 14.90 -18.41
CA GLU A 201 3.23 16.05 -18.33
C GLU A 201 4.60 15.69 -17.74
N GLY A 202 4.78 14.48 -17.20
CA GLY A 202 6.05 14.03 -16.63
C GLY A 202 6.45 14.76 -15.34
N TRP A 203 5.49 15.04 -14.46
CA TRP A 203 5.75 15.74 -13.20
C TRP A 203 6.64 14.90 -12.28
N SER A 204 7.72 15.47 -11.76
CA SER A 204 8.65 14.80 -10.88
C SER A 204 8.29 14.94 -9.41
N TYR A 205 8.87 14.07 -8.57
CA TYR A 205 8.78 14.17 -7.11
C TYR A 205 9.05 15.60 -6.58
N ALA A 206 10.06 16.29 -7.12
CA ALA A 206 10.42 17.62 -6.65
C ALA A 206 9.32 18.66 -6.93
N GLN A 207 8.62 18.55 -8.06
CA GLN A 207 7.52 19.44 -8.42
C GLN A 207 6.29 19.19 -7.53
N TYR A 208 5.95 17.93 -7.23
CA TYR A 208 4.92 17.62 -6.22
C TYR A 208 5.28 18.17 -4.84
N ALA A 209 6.51 17.97 -4.38
CA ALA A 209 6.97 18.53 -3.10
C ALA A 209 6.90 20.07 -3.08
N LEU A 210 7.18 20.73 -4.20
CA LEU A 210 7.06 22.18 -4.33
C LEU A 210 5.60 22.64 -4.25
N ALA A 211 4.68 21.95 -4.92
CA ALA A 211 3.24 22.23 -4.89
C ALA A 211 2.66 22.07 -3.47
N ILE A 212 3.13 21.08 -2.69
CA ILE A 212 2.79 20.93 -1.25
C ILE A 212 3.35 22.10 -0.40
N GLY A 213 4.34 22.84 -0.91
CA GLY A 213 5.04 23.91 -0.20
C GLY A 213 6.33 23.47 0.52
N LYS A 214 6.78 22.23 0.31
CA LYS A 214 7.97 21.63 0.94
C LYS A 214 9.25 21.96 0.18
N LYS A 215 9.59 23.26 0.13
CA LYS A 215 10.72 23.79 -0.64
C LYS A 215 12.07 23.11 -0.34
N HIS A 216 12.33 22.79 0.92
CA HIS A 216 13.57 22.09 1.30
C HIS A 216 13.62 20.68 0.72
N LEU A 217 12.52 19.92 0.85
CA LEU A 217 12.41 18.58 0.28
C LEU A 217 12.52 18.62 -1.25
N ALA A 218 11.81 19.53 -1.90
CA ALA A 218 11.88 19.72 -3.36
C ALA A 218 13.31 19.94 -3.84
N LYS A 219 14.05 20.86 -3.21
CA LYS A 219 15.47 21.10 -3.54
C LYS A 219 16.34 19.86 -3.36
N TRP A 220 16.12 19.11 -2.29
CA TRP A 220 16.86 17.88 -2.02
C TRP A 220 16.54 16.79 -3.07
N LEU A 221 15.28 16.66 -3.48
CA LEU A 221 14.84 15.73 -4.52
C LEU A 221 15.47 16.03 -5.88
N GLU A 222 15.55 17.31 -6.27
CA GLU A 222 16.24 17.71 -7.51
C GLU A 222 17.71 17.28 -7.54
N VAL A 223 18.41 17.44 -6.40
CA VAL A 223 19.80 16.98 -6.28
C VAL A 223 19.87 15.45 -6.46
N LYS A 224 18.96 14.71 -5.83
CA LYS A 224 18.93 13.23 -5.94
C LYS A 224 18.60 12.75 -7.35
N ARG A 225 17.69 13.44 -8.04
CA ARG A 225 17.37 13.19 -9.45
C ARG A 225 18.59 13.41 -10.34
N ALA A 226 19.26 14.56 -10.22
CA ALA A 226 20.46 14.89 -11.00
C ALA A 226 21.63 13.91 -10.75
N GLU A 227 21.83 13.49 -9.49
CA GLU A 227 22.82 12.47 -9.12
C GLU A 227 22.53 11.13 -9.83
N ALA A 228 21.26 10.69 -9.86
CA ALA A 228 20.86 9.46 -10.52
C ALA A 228 21.01 9.54 -12.05
N GLU A 229 20.67 10.67 -12.66
CA GLU A 229 20.88 10.91 -14.09
C GLU A 229 22.36 10.89 -14.48
N ALA A 230 23.23 11.53 -13.68
CA ALA A 230 24.67 11.51 -13.89
C ALA A 230 25.24 10.08 -13.81
N LYS A 231 24.78 9.29 -12.83
CA LYS A 231 25.16 7.88 -12.66
C LYS A 231 24.71 7.03 -13.86
N ALA A 232 23.48 7.23 -14.34
CA ALA A 232 22.96 6.51 -15.51
C ALA A 232 23.79 6.80 -16.78
N LYS A 233 24.15 8.07 -17.02
CA LYS A 233 25.01 8.47 -18.15
C LYS A 233 26.41 7.86 -18.07
N LEU A 234 26.99 7.77 -16.88
CA LEU A 234 28.29 7.14 -16.67
C LEU A 234 28.25 5.64 -17.03
N ASN A 235 27.22 4.93 -16.57
CA ASN A 235 27.05 3.49 -16.82
C ASN A 235 26.81 3.19 -18.31
N ALA A 236 26.09 4.06 -19.03
CA ALA A 236 25.88 3.90 -20.47
C ALA A 236 27.18 4.05 -21.29
N ARG A 237 28.15 4.84 -20.80
CA ARG A 237 29.44 5.02 -21.47
C ARG A 237 30.41 3.85 -21.25
N THR A 238 30.26 3.09 -20.18
CA THR A 238 31.16 2.01 -19.79
C THR A 238 30.74 0.63 -20.29
N THR A 239 29.54 0.50 -20.87
CA THR A 239 29.09 -0.73 -21.55
C THR A 239 29.51 -0.68 -23.03
N PRO A 240 30.51 -1.47 -23.49
CA PRO A 240 30.91 -1.47 -24.88
C PRO A 240 29.81 -2.15 -25.71
N THR A 241 29.29 -1.45 -26.72
CA THR A 241 28.47 -2.04 -27.79
C THR A 241 29.33 -3.02 -28.60
N SER A 242 29.34 -4.28 -28.17
CA SER A 242 29.93 -5.39 -28.93
C SER A 242 29.03 -5.77 -30.11
N SER A 243 29.08 -4.98 -31.18
CA SER A 243 28.63 -5.38 -32.51
C SER A 243 29.77 -5.14 -33.52
N ARG A 244 30.71 -6.09 -33.56
CA ARG A 244 31.50 -6.35 -34.77
C ARG A 244 31.16 -7.75 -35.24
N GLU A 245 30.22 -7.79 -36.19
CA GLU A 245 30.00 -8.94 -37.07
C GLU A 245 31.33 -9.41 -37.63
N SER A 246 31.70 -10.65 -37.32
CA SER A 246 32.78 -11.35 -38.00
C SER A 246 32.18 -12.16 -39.14
N SER A 247 31.88 -11.50 -40.26
CA SER A 247 31.64 -12.19 -41.53
C SER A 247 32.97 -12.38 -42.26
N CYS A 248 33.73 -13.39 -41.83
CA CYS A 248 34.86 -13.87 -42.62
C CYS A 248 34.32 -14.89 -43.64
N THR A 249 34.22 -14.44 -44.89
CA THR A 249 33.91 -15.26 -46.06
C THR A 249 35.01 -16.31 -46.26
N ILE A 250 34.64 -17.59 -46.21
CA ILE A 250 35.49 -18.69 -46.64
C ILE A 250 35.48 -18.71 -48.17
N GLY A 251 36.59 -18.27 -48.77
CA GLY A 251 36.88 -18.49 -50.19
C GLY A 251 37.17 -19.96 -50.43
N ARG A 252 36.46 -20.55 -51.40
CA ARG A 252 36.81 -21.81 -52.04
C ARG A 252 37.82 -21.50 -53.15
N ASP A 253 38.91 -22.26 -53.18
CA ASP A 253 39.54 -22.83 -54.38
C ASP A 253 40.18 -24.17 -53.98
#